data_AF-A0A2D8CGA5-F1
#
_entry.id   AF-A0A2D8CGA5-F1
#
_cell.length_a   1.000
_cell.length_b   1.000
_cell.length_c   1.000
_cell.angle_alpha   90.00
_cell.angle_beta   90.00
_cell.angle_gamma   90.00
#
_symmetry.space_group_name_H-M   'P 1'
#
loop_
_entity.id
_entity.type
_entity.pdbx_description
1 polymer ?
#
loop_
_entity_poly.entity_id
_entity_poly.type
_entity_poly.pdbx_seq_one_letter_code
_entity_poly.pdbx_strand_id
1 'polypeptide(L)'
;MSEHNHEHHVSSAGQLWAVGTALLILTIITVVLAKFVAIPPPFDVVTAMAVALVKAFLVAAFFMNLYWDVKFNAMLLIMAATFFILMVAVTLLDTMYRNDVVPSF
;
A
#
# COMPACT_ATOMS: atom_id res chain seq x y z
N MET A 1 -7.38 38.27 6.41
CA MET A 1 -6.94 36.86 6.43
C MET A 1 -8.15 36.06 5.98
N SER A 2 -8.21 35.72 4.69
CA SER A 2 -9.40 35.13 4.07
C SER A 2 -9.57 33.68 4.54
N GLU A 3 -10.65 33.43 5.26
CA GLU A 3 -11.05 32.14 5.80
C GLU A 3 -11.43 31.21 4.64
N HIS A 4 -10.53 30.29 4.28
CA HIS A 4 -10.84 29.20 3.37
C HIS A 4 -11.70 28.18 4.13
N ASN A 5 -13.01 28.26 3.94
CA ASN A 5 -13.95 27.25 4.39
C ASN A 5 -13.64 25.95 3.65
N HIS A 6 -12.89 25.05 4.28
CA HIS A 6 -12.71 23.67 3.82
C HIS A 6 -14.05 22.95 3.99
N GLU A 7 -14.89 22.95 2.96
CA GLU A 7 -16.05 22.06 2.91
C GLU A 7 -15.56 20.62 3.07
N HIS A 8 -15.90 20.00 4.21
CA HIS A 8 -15.60 18.59 4.48
C HIS A 8 -16.39 17.74 3.47
N HIS A 9 -15.72 17.29 2.41
CA HIS A 9 -16.32 16.33 1.49
C HIS A 9 -16.51 15.00 2.22
N VAL A 10 -17.73 14.71 2.66
CA VAL A 10 -18.09 13.43 3.24
C VAL A 10 -18.41 12.48 2.09
N SER A 11 -17.62 11.41 1.97
CA SER A 11 -17.83 10.38 0.96
C SER A 11 -19.26 9.80 1.05
N SER A 12 -19.96 9.76 -0.08
CA SER A 12 -21.30 9.17 -0.15
C SER A 12 -21.28 7.69 0.22
N ALA A 13 -22.29 7.25 0.97
CA ALA A 13 -22.41 5.85 1.40
C ALA A 13 -22.36 4.86 0.21
N GLY A 14 -22.92 5.24 -0.94
CA GLY A 14 -22.89 4.40 -2.15
C GLY A 14 -21.47 4.20 -2.69
N GLN A 15 -20.62 5.22 -2.61
CA GLN A 15 -19.23 5.13 -3.03
C GLN A 15 -18.41 4.21 -2.12
N LEU A 16 -18.62 4.31 -0.80
CA LEU A 16 -17.95 3.44 0.17
C LEU A 16 -18.34 1.97 -0.03
N TRP A 17 -19.61 1.68 -0.31
CA TRP A 17 -20.06 0.33 -0.65
C TRP A 17 -19.48 -0.19 -1.96
N ALA A 18 -19.37 0.67 -2.98
CA ALA A 18 -18.77 0.29 -4.25
C ALA A 18 -17.28 -0.07 -4.09
N VAL A 19 -16.50 0.79 -3.44
CA VAL A 19 -15.06 0.54 -3.21
C VAL A 19 -14.84 -0.61 -2.23
N GLY A 20 -15.66 -0.73 -1.18
CA GLY A 20 -15.62 -1.86 -0.25
C GLY A 20 -15.85 -3.19 -0.95
N THR A 21 -16.82 -3.26 -1.87
CA THR A 21 -17.08 -4.45 -2.68
C THR A 21 -15.90 -4.76 -3.60
N ALA A 22 -15.31 -3.74 -4.23
CA ALA A 22 -14.11 -3.92 -5.05
C ALA A 22 -12.94 -4.50 -4.23
N LEU A 23 -12.72 -4.02 -3.00
CA LEU A 23 -11.70 -4.56 -2.10
C LEU A 23 -11.94 -6.02 -1.72
N LEU A 24 -13.20 -6.41 -1.51
CA LEU A 24 -13.56 -7.81 -1.25
C LEU A 24 -13.24 -8.69 -2.47
N ILE A 25 -13.58 -8.25 -3.67
CA ILE A 25 -13.23 -8.96 -4.91
C ILE A 25 -11.72 -9.12 -5.04
N LEU A 26 -10.95 -8.03 -4.86
CA LEU A 26 -9.49 -8.10 -4.89
C LEU A 26 -8.93 -9.03 -3.80
N THR A 27 -9.63 -9.20 -2.68
CA THR A 27 -9.24 -10.12 -1.62
C THR A 27 -9.45 -11.58 -2.00
N ILE A 28 -10.60 -11.88 -2.61
CA ILE A 28 -10.84 -13.21 -3.20
C ILE A 28 -9.78 -13.51 -4.26
N ILE A 29 -9.47 -12.56 -5.14
CA ILE A 29 -8.42 -12.71 -6.15
C ILE A 29 -7.08 -13.05 -5.51
N THR A 30 -6.67 -12.37 -4.43
CA THR A 30 -5.42 -12.70 -3.74
C THR A 30 -5.40 -14.12 -3.20
N VAL A 31 -6.49 -14.57 -2.56
CA VAL A 31 -6.57 -15.95 -2.05
C VAL A 31 -6.50 -16.95 -3.21
N VAL A 32 -7.17 -16.65 -4.33
CA VAL A 32 -7.16 -17.51 -5.51
C VAL A 32 -5.77 -17.61 -6.12
N LEU A 33 -5.10 -16.47 -6.33
CA LEU A 33 -3.73 -16.43 -6.84
C LEU A 33 -2.76 -17.16 -5.91
N ALA A 34 -2.95 -17.06 -4.59
CA ALA A 34 -2.06 -17.68 -3.61
C ALA A 34 -2.27 -19.19 -3.41
N LYS A 35 -3.48 -19.72 -3.64
CA LYS A 35 -3.84 -21.11 -3.31
C LYS A 35 -4.15 -21.99 -4.51
N PHE A 36 -4.68 -21.42 -5.59
CA PHE A 36 -5.23 -22.19 -6.70
C PHE A 36 -4.52 -21.92 -8.03
N VAL A 37 -3.66 -20.91 -8.12
CA VAL A 37 -2.88 -20.61 -9.32
C VAL A 37 -1.40 -20.87 -9.06
N ALA A 38 -0.79 -21.75 -9.85
CA ALA A 38 0.64 -22.02 -9.79
C ALA A 38 1.39 -20.96 -10.62
N ILE A 39 1.84 -19.89 -9.97
CA ILE A 39 2.74 -18.90 -10.55
C ILE A 39 4.18 -19.29 -10.18
N PRO A 40 5.12 -19.41 -11.14
CA PRO A 40 6.49 -19.75 -10.84
C PRO A 40 7.21 -18.62 -10.08
N PRO A 41 8.05 -18.93 -9.08
CA PRO A 41 8.92 -17.95 -8.45
C PRO A 41 9.85 -17.29 -9.48
N PRO A 42 10.12 -15.97 -9.38
CA PRO A 42 9.69 -15.02 -8.34
C PRO A 42 8.40 -14.25 -8.66
N PHE A 43 7.69 -14.62 -9.75
CA PHE A 43 6.53 -13.87 -10.23
C PHE A 43 5.31 -14.00 -9.32
N ASP A 44 5.27 -15.02 -8.47
CA ASP A 44 4.26 -15.21 -7.43
C ASP A 44 4.24 -14.03 -6.45
N VAL A 45 5.40 -13.64 -5.92
CA VAL A 45 5.56 -12.52 -5.00
C VAL A 45 5.24 -11.20 -5.69
N VAL A 46 5.76 -11.00 -6.91
CA VAL A 46 5.51 -9.76 -7.68
C VAL A 46 4.01 -9.56 -7.92
N THR A 47 3.30 -10.62 -8.30
CA THR A 47 1.85 -10.58 -8.53
C THR A 47 1.09 -10.29 -7.24
N ALA A 48 1.45 -10.95 -6.13
CA ALA A 48 0.84 -10.71 -4.82
C ALA A 48 1.03 -9.26 -4.36
N MET A 49 2.24 -8.71 -4.52
CA MET A 49 2.56 -7.32 -4.19
C MET A 49 1.78 -6.33 -5.06
N ALA A 50 1.65 -6.58 -6.37
CA ALA A 50 0.88 -5.72 -7.26
C ALA A 50 -0.59 -5.62 -6.81
N VAL A 51 -1.23 -6.75 -6.50
CA VAL A 51 -2.63 -6.75 -6.01
C VAL A 51 -2.73 -6.04 -4.65
N ALA A 52 -1.76 -6.22 -3.76
CA ALA A 52 -1.72 -5.53 -2.47
C ALA A 52 -1.60 -4.00 -2.64
N LEU A 53 -0.77 -3.52 -3.57
CA LEU A 53 -0.62 -2.09 -3.86
C LEU A 53 -1.92 -1.46 -4.39
N VAL A 54 -2.64 -2.17 -5.27
CA VAL A 54 -3.94 -1.68 -5.77
C VAL A 54 -4.95 -1.55 -4.62
N LYS A 55 -4.99 -2.52 -3.69
CA LYS A 55 -5.86 -2.41 -2.51
C LYS A 55 -5.47 -1.24 -1.62
N ALA A 56 -4.18 -1.09 -1.32
CA ALA A 56 -3.68 0.00 -0.50
C ALA A 56 -4.02 1.36 -1.13
N PHE A 57 -3.89 1.48 -2.45
CA PHE A 57 -4.30 2.67 -3.20
C PHE A 57 -5.80 2.97 -3.07
N LEU A 58 -6.67 1.96 -3.26
CA LEU A 58 -8.12 2.15 -3.10
C LEU A 58 -8.51 2.58 -1.68
N VAL A 59 -7.87 2.00 -0.66
CA VAL A 59 -8.10 2.38 0.74
C VAL A 59 -7.64 3.83 0.99
N ALA A 60 -6.41 4.17 0.57
CA ALA A 60 -5.88 5.52 0.75
C ALA A 60 -6.71 6.57 -0.01
N ALA A 61 -7.04 6.32 -1.27
CA ALA A 61 -7.78 7.27 -2.09
C ALA A 61 -9.20 7.50 -1.55
N PHE A 62 -9.93 6.44 -1.20
CA PHE A 62 -11.38 6.51 -0.96
C PHE A 62 -11.78 6.40 0.51
N PHE A 63 -11.23 5.44 1.27
CA PHE A 63 -11.59 5.27 2.68
C PHE A 63 -10.92 6.29 3.60
N MET A 64 -9.70 6.72 3.26
CA MET A 64 -9.05 7.86 3.95
C MET A 64 -9.48 9.21 3.36
N ASN A 65 -10.38 9.20 2.36
CA ASN A 65 -10.87 10.40 1.66
C ASN A 65 -9.78 11.25 0.98
N LEU A 66 -8.57 10.70 0.83
CA LEU A 66 -7.38 11.43 0.37
C LEU A 66 -7.52 11.97 -1.04
N TYR A 67 -8.37 11.35 -1.86
CA TYR A 67 -8.67 11.81 -3.22
C TYR A 67 -9.35 13.19 -3.23
N TRP A 68 -10.15 13.51 -2.21
CA TRP A 68 -10.85 14.79 -2.06
C TRP A 68 -10.24 15.72 -1.02
N ASP A 69 -9.28 15.22 -0.25
CA ASP A 69 -8.63 15.97 0.82
C ASP A 69 -7.56 16.94 0.28
N VAL A 70 -7.01 17.75 1.18
CA VAL A 70 -5.90 18.64 0.87
C VAL A 70 -4.68 17.85 0.40
N LYS A 71 -4.04 18.34 -0.68
CA LYS A 71 -2.86 17.71 -1.29
C LYS A 71 -1.70 17.52 -0.30
N PHE A 72 -1.67 18.28 0.78
CA PHE A 72 -0.68 18.16 1.85
C PHE A 72 -0.69 16.76 2.50
N ASN A 73 -1.87 16.17 2.75
CA ASN A 73 -1.98 14.86 3.36
C ASN A 73 -1.48 13.75 2.42
N ALA A 74 -1.75 13.90 1.11
CA ALA A 74 -1.23 12.97 0.10
C ALA A 74 0.30 13.05 -0.02
N MET A 75 0.84 14.26 0.01
CA MET A 75 2.29 14.48 0.04
C MET A 75 2.93 13.85 1.28
N LEU A 76 2.30 14.00 2.45
CA LEU A 76 2.77 13.39 3.70
C LEU A 76 2.78 11.85 3.62
N LEU A 77 1.73 11.25 3.06
CA LEU A 77 1.65 9.81 2.84
C LEU A 77 2.78 9.32 1.91
N ILE A 78 3.02 10.03 0.81
CA ILE A 78 4.10 9.69 -0.15
C ILE A 78 5.47 9.81 0.51
N MET A 79 5.70 10.87 1.29
CA MET A 79 6.93 11.06 2.07
C MET A 79 7.14 9.92 3.06
N ALA A 80 6.10 9.55 3.82
CA ALA A 80 6.15 8.46 4.78
C ALA A 80 6.43 7.11 4.09
N ALA A 81 5.76 6.81 2.97
CA ALA A 81 5.99 5.60 2.19
C ALA A 81 7.40 5.56 1.60
N THR A 82 7.91 6.70 1.10
CA THR A 82 9.27 6.80 0.57
C THR A 82 10.31 6.54 1.65
N PHE A 83 10.16 7.14 2.82
CA PHE A 83 11.07 6.92 3.94
C PHE A 83 11.02 5.47 4.44
N PHE A 84 9.82 4.88 4.50
CA PHE A 84 9.63 3.46 4.82
C PHE A 84 10.36 2.55 3.83
N ILE A 85 10.17 2.76 2.51
CA ILE A 85 10.85 1.98 1.47
C ILE A 85 12.36 2.15 1.58
N LEU A 86 12.85 3.37 1.83
CA LEU A 86 14.27 3.64 2.02
C LEU A 86 14.83 2.83 3.21
N MET A 87 14.17 2.85 4.36
CA MET A 87 14.59 2.06 5.53
C MET A 87 14.57 0.56 5.24
N VAL A 88 13.51 0.05 4.62
CA VAL A 88 13.40 -1.37 4.25
C VAL A 88 14.50 -1.74 3.27
N ALA A 89 14.76 -0.94 2.25
CA ALA A 89 15.79 -1.22 1.25
C ALA A 89 17.20 -1.25 1.86
N VAL A 90 17.53 -0.31 2.74
CA VAL A 90 18.84 -0.27 3.42
C VAL A 90 19.01 -1.48 4.34
N THR A 91 17.99 -1.86 5.11
CA THR A 91 18.06 -3.03 5.99
C THR A 91 18.10 -4.35 5.22
N LEU A 92 17.42 -4.43 4.07
CA LEU A 92 17.52 -5.57 3.15
C LEU A 92 18.92 -5.69 2.58
N LEU A 93 19.51 -4.57 2.13
CA LEU A 93 20.88 -4.53 1.63
C LEU A 93 21.86 -5.02 2.72
N ASP A 94 21.74 -4.53 3.95
CA ASP A 94 22.54 -5.00 5.07
C ASP A 94 22.40 -6.51 5.27
N THR A 95 21.17 -7.03 5.33
CA THR A 95 20.92 -8.47 5.52
C THR A 95 21.52 -9.33 4.40
N MET A 96 21.54 -8.84 3.15
CA MET A 96 22.05 -9.59 2.01
C MET A 96 23.59 -9.59 1.90
N TYR A 97 24.26 -8.55 2.38
CA TYR A 97 25.71 -8.37 2.19
C TYR A 97 26.52 -8.37 3.49
N ARG A 98 25.88 -8.40 4.65
CA ARG A 98 26.56 -8.50 5.94
C ARG A 98 27.22 -9.87 6.07
N ASN A 99 28.52 -9.87 6.34
CA ASN A 99 29.25 -11.08 6.70
C ASN A 99 28.93 -11.46 8.14
N ASP A 100 28.66 -12.74 8.37
CA ASP A 100 28.50 -13.25 9.73
C ASP A 100 29.82 -13.15 10.48
N VAL A 101 29.76 -12.62 11.70
CA VAL A 101 30.91 -12.54 12.60
C VAL A 101 31.17 -13.95 13.13
N VAL A 102 32.00 -14.72 12.44
CA VAL A 102 32.54 -15.98 12.99
C VAL A 102 33.55 -15.63 14.07
N PRO A 103 33.31 -16.00 15.35
CA PRO A 103 34.28 -15.74 16.40
C PRO A 103 35.54 -16.56 16.12
N SER A 104 36.68 -15.88 16.05
CA SER A 104 37.98 -16.53 15.91
C SER A 104 38.38 -17.13 17.27
N PHE A 105 37.99 -18.38 17.50
CA PHE A 105 38.58 -19.25 18.52
C PHE A 105 39.09 -20.52 17.86
#